data_AF-A0A964B6K4-F1
#
_entry.id   AF-A0A964B6K4-F1
#
_cell.length_a   1.000
_cell.length_b   1.000
_cell.length_c   1.000
_cell.angle_alpha   90.00
_cell.angle_beta   90.00
_cell.angle_gamma   90.00
#
_symmetry.space_group_name_H-M   'P 1'
#
loop_
_entity.id
_entity.type
_entity.pdbx_description
1 polymer ?
#
loop_
_entity_poly.entity_id
_entity_poly.type
_entity_poly.pdbx_seq_one_letter_code
_entity_poly.pdbx_strand_id
1 'polypeptide(L)'
;MSASSATSRDFDDCSAQQGQSIAALVLGAVIALCSAALLGYGATERATAVPSFARQTGQPCMSCHTAFPELTPFGRRFKLGGYTLGGGKGIEDGAPPIAGMLVPTFARTRKGQDAPPTTDTHTNNNLVLQQASLFYAGRIYGNLGAFVQTTYDRASQHFMLDNTDIRYADTASFGGLDALFGVSLHNGPTVQDVWNTTPAWGYPYVASSLAPQFSPPGAQIEGNFSADAIGTTAYAMLNDTVYLEAPEAIIPCRWRFGGRSATPARTTRSG
;
A
#
# COMPACT_ATOMS: atom_id res chain seq x y z
N MET A 1 31.55 -14.37 70.67
CA MET A 1 31.57 -15.00 69.33
C MET A 1 30.46 -16.04 69.31
N SER A 2 29.32 -15.74 68.68
CA SER A 2 28.22 -16.68 68.49
C SER A 2 28.05 -16.86 67.00
N ALA A 3 28.46 -18.00 66.47
CA ALA A 3 28.28 -18.36 65.07
C ALA A 3 26.91 -19.01 64.94
N SER A 4 25.97 -18.32 64.29
CA SER A 4 24.66 -18.85 63.93
C SER A 4 24.82 -19.92 62.85
N SER A 5 24.27 -21.11 63.10
CA SER A 5 24.19 -22.23 62.19
C SER A 5 23.16 -21.97 61.08
N ALA A 6 23.61 -21.58 59.89
CA ALA A 6 22.79 -21.66 58.68
C ALA A 6 22.69 -23.15 58.27
N THR A 7 21.57 -23.77 58.60
CA THR A 7 21.29 -25.20 58.34
C THR A 7 20.85 -25.42 56.89
N SER A 8 21.16 -26.61 56.36
CA SER A 8 20.86 -27.09 55.00
C SER A 8 19.45 -26.84 54.44
N ARG A 9 18.46 -26.61 55.32
CA ARG A 9 17.07 -26.28 54.96
C ARG A 9 16.94 -24.99 54.15
N ASP A 10 17.78 -23.98 54.40
CA ASP A 10 17.72 -22.70 53.68
C ASP A 10 18.19 -22.83 52.21
N PHE A 11 19.00 -23.84 51.90
CA PHE A 11 19.46 -24.11 50.53
C PHE A 11 18.43 -24.93 49.72
N ASP A 12 17.74 -25.88 50.38
CA ASP A 12 16.66 -26.66 49.76
C ASP A 12 15.49 -25.75 49.34
N ASP A 13 15.11 -24.80 50.21
CA ASP A 13 14.03 -23.84 49.96
C ASP A 13 14.35 -22.89 48.79
N CYS A 14 15.60 -22.44 48.65
CA CYS A 14 16.02 -21.55 47.56
C CYS A 14 15.98 -22.24 46.19
N SER A 15 16.35 -23.53 46.12
CA SER A 15 16.27 -24.33 44.89
C SER A 15 14.83 -24.58 44.44
N ALA A 16 13.93 -24.84 45.39
CA ALA A 16 12.50 -25.04 45.13
C ALA A 16 11.82 -23.74 44.66
N GLN A 17 12.19 -22.60 45.26
CA GLN A 17 11.65 -21.29 44.92
C GLN A 17 12.16 -20.80 43.55
N GLN A 18 13.39 -21.14 43.18
CA GLN A 18 13.96 -20.86 41.85
C GLN A 18 13.33 -21.73 40.76
N GLY A 19 13.04 -23.02 41.04
CA GLY A 19 12.35 -23.93 40.13
C GLY A 19 10.88 -23.56 39.88
N GLN A 20 10.15 -23.14 40.93
CA GLN A 20 8.78 -22.63 40.80
C GLN A 20 8.70 -21.33 39.99
N SER A 21 9.70 -20.45 40.12
CA SER A 21 9.77 -19.20 39.37
C SER A 21 10.04 -19.41 37.88
N ILE A 22 10.90 -20.37 37.52
CA ILE A 22 11.18 -20.72 36.12
C ILE A 22 9.96 -21.39 35.48
N ALA A 23 9.29 -22.31 36.19
CA ALA A 23 8.08 -22.96 35.68
C ALA A 23 6.94 -21.96 35.42
N ALA A 24 6.75 -20.99 36.33
CA ALA A 24 5.77 -19.92 36.16
C ALA A 24 6.11 -18.98 34.98
N LEU A 25 7.38 -18.65 34.78
CA LEU A 25 7.83 -17.83 33.65
C LEU A 25 7.67 -18.56 32.30
N VAL A 26 8.02 -19.84 32.25
CA VAL A 26 7.85 -20.66 31.03
C VAL A 26 6.37 -20.85 30.71
N LEU A 27 5.54 -21.14 31.72
CA LEU A 27 4.09 -21.27 31.53
C LEU A 27 3.45 -19.95 31.08
N GLY A 28 3.87 -18.82 31.66
CA GLY A 28 3.43 -17.48 31.24
C GLY A 28 3.84 -17.17 29.80
N ALA A 29 5.07 -17.52 29.40
CA ALA A 29 5.53 -17.34 28.02
C ALA A 29 4.78 -18.23 27.03
N VAL A 30 4.50 -19.49 27.39
CA VAL A 30 3.70 -20.42 26.56
C VAL A 30 2.27 -19.93 26.42
N ILE A 31 1.63 -19.49 27.51
CA ILE A 31 0.27 -18.93 27.46
C ILE A 31 0.25 -17.67 26.59
N ALA A 32 1.23 -16.78 26.70
CA ALA A 32 1.32 -15.58 25.87
C ALA A 32 1.50 -15.92 24.39
N LEU A 33 2.35 -16.89 24.06
CA LEU A 33 2.56 -17.37 22.69
C LEU A 33 1.31 -18.06 22.12
N CYS A 34 0.65 -18.91 22.90
CA CYS A 34 -0.59 -19.56 22.48
C CYS A 34 -1.73 -18.55 22.31
N SER A 35 -1.82 -17.54 23.19
CA SER A 35 -2.81 -16.46 23.08
C SER A 35 -2.56 -15.60 21.84
N ALA A 36 -1.30 -15.27 21.56
CA ALA A 36 -0.92 -14.56 20.34
C ALA A 36 -1.20 -15.40 19.08
N ALA A 37 -0.97 -16.71 19.12
CA ALA A 37 -1.27 -17.62 18.02
C ALA A 37 -2.79 -17.78 17.80
N LEU A 38 -3.58 -17.87 18.87
CA LEU A 38 -5.06 -17.95 18.81
C LEU A 38 -5.68 -16.63 18.33
N LEU A 39 -5.16 -15.48 18.77
CA LEU A 39 -5.54 -14.17 18.23
C LEU A 39 -5.15 -14.03 16.76
N GLY A 40 -3.98 -14.56 16.37
CA GLY A 40 -3.55 -14.60 14.97
C GLY A 40 -4.42 -15.49 14.09
N TYR A 41 -4.89 -16.62 14.61
CA TYR A 41 -5.77 -17.55 13.90
C TYR A 41 -7.20 -16.99 13.74
N GLY A 42 -7.71 -16.25 14.72
CA GLY A 42 -9.00 -15.55 14.60
C GLY A 42 -8.98 -14.35 13.64
N ALA A 43 -7.80 -13.84 13.29
CA ALA A 43 -7.62 -12.71 12.38
C ALA A 43 -7.46 -13.12 10.91
N THR A 44 -7.58 -14.42 10.57
CA THR A 44 -7.58 -14.88 9.16
C THR A 44 -8.93 -14.61 8.50
N GLU A 45 -9.34 -13.34 8.42
CA GLU A 45 -10.25 -12.94 7.36
C GLU A 45 -9.46 -12.75 6.06
N ARG A 46 -10.10 -13.04 4.94
CA ARG A 46 -9.52 -12.95 3.59
C ARG A 46 -8.70 -11.66 3.46
N ALA A 47 -7.44 -11.77 3.05
CA ALA A 47 -6.56 -10.64 2.81
C ALA A 47 -7.31 -9.54 2.04
N THR A 48 -7.58 -8.44 2.75
CA THR A 48 -8.47 -7.36 2.34
C THR A 48 -7.72 -6.39 1.42
N ALA A 49 -7.26 -6.86 0.26
CA ALA A 49 -6.84 -5.97 -0.80
C ALA A 49 -8.10 -5.25 -1.33
N VAL A 50 -8.10 -3.91 -1.27
CA VAL A 50 -9.16 -2.97 -1.67
C VAL A 50 -10.55 -3.63 -1.77
N PRO A 51 -11.19 -3.96 -0.63
CA PRO A 51 -12.42 -4.75 -0.62
C PRO A 51 -13.59 -4.13 -1.38
N SER A 52 -13.52 -2.86 -1.77
CA SER A 52 -14.58 -2.21 -2.53
C SER A 52 -14.80 -2.83 -3.91
N PHE A 53 -13.75 -3.17 -4.67
CA PHE A 53 -13.92 -3.86 -5.96
C PHE A 53 -14.42 -5.29 -5.80
N ALA A 54 -13.96 -6.01 -4.78
CA ALA A 54 -14.46 -7.35 -4.48
C ALA A 54 -15.95 -7.32 -4.09
N ARG A 55 -16.37 -6.32 -3.29
CA ARG A 55 -17.79 -6.11 -2.96
C ARG A 55 -18.61 -5.76 -4.20
N GLN A 56 -18.13 -4.84 -5.04
CA GLN A 56 -18.83 -4.38 -6.25
C GLN A 56 -19.05 -5.51 -7.26
N THR A 57 -18.04 -6.34 -7.48
CA THR A 57 -18.06 -7.41 -8.50
C THR A 57 -18.60 -8.73 -7.96
N GLY A 58 -18.60 -8.92 -6.63
CA GLY A 58 -18.87 -10.20 -5.98
C GLY A 58 -17.78 -11.26 -6.20
N GLN A 59 -16.64 -10.90 -6.79
CA GLN A 59 -15.57 -11.83 -7.12
C GLN A 59 -14.53 -11.96 -5.99
N PRO A 60 -13.94 -13.15 -5.79
CA PRO A 60 -12.82 -13.30 -4.87
C PRO A 60 -11.57 -12.56 -5.39
N CYS A 61 -10.68 -12.13 -4.48
CA CYS A 61 -9.48 -11.35 -4.82
C CYS A 61 -8.59 -12.02 -5.89
N MET A 62 -8.46 -13.35 -5.80
CA MET A 62 -7.66 -14.16 -6.74
C MET A 62 -8.25 -14.20 -8.16
N SER A 63 -9.50 -13.80 -8.36
CA SER A 63 -10.04 -13.60 -9.71
C SER A 63 -9.34 -12.44 -10.40
N CYS A 64 -8.97 -11.38 -9.67
CA CYS A 64 -8.33 -10.20 -10.24
C CYS A 64 -6.80 -10.27 -10.21
N HIS A 65 -6.21 -10.87 -9.16
CA HIS A 65 -4.76 -10.88 -8.96
C HIS A 65 -4.17 -12.30 -8.87
N THR A 66 -3.02 -12.51 -9.51
CA THR A 66 -2.17 -13.71 -9.30
C THR A 66 -1.31 -13.54 -8.05
N ALA A 67 -0.67 -12.38 -7.92
CA ALA A 67 -0.06 -11.82 -6.73
C ALA A 67 -0.17 -10.29 -6.85
N PHE A 68 -0.67 -9.58 -5.84
CA PHE A 68 -0.76 -8.13 -5.94
C PHE A 68 0.64 -7.53 -6.16
N PRO A 69 0.84 -6.63 -7.15
CA PRO A 69 -0.18 -5.95 -7.96
C PRO A 69 -0.55 -6.63 -9.28
N GLU A 70 0.17 -7.67 -9.73
CA GLU A 70 -0.03 -8.34 -11.02
C GLU A 70 -1.48 -8.81 -11.25
N LEU A 71 -2.00 -8.52 -12.44
CA LEU A 71 -3.39 -8.79 -12.83
C LEU A 71 -3.53 -10.08 -13.64
N THR A 72 -4.55 -10.87 -13.31
CA THR A 72 -5.02 -11.97 -14.15
C THR A 72 -5.64 -11.41 -15.45
N PRO A 73 -5.93 -12.24 -16.47
CA PRO A 73 -6.71 -11.81 -17.63
C PRO A 73 -8.05 -11.16 -17.25
N PHE A 74 -8.73 -11.66 -16.21
CA PHE A 74 -9.96 -11.06 -15.70
C PHE A 74 -9.71 -9.69 -15.08
N GLY A 75 -8.68 -9.55 -14.24
CA GLY A 75 -8.31 -8.27 -13.63
C GLY A 75 -7.95 -7.21 -14.67
N ARG A 76 -7.23 -7.60 -15.74
CA ARG A 76 -6.94 -6.71 -16.88
C ARG A 76 -8.21 -6.26 -17.57
N ARG A 77 -9.12 -7.19 -17.85
CA ARG A 77 -10.40 -6.89 -18.51
C ARG A 77 -11.29 -5.99 -17.64
N PHE A 78 -11.26 -6.16 -16.33
CA PHE A 78 -11.94 -5.28 -15.38
C PHE A 78 -11.38 -3.85 -15.40
N LYS A 79 -10.05 -3.70 -15.37
CA LYS A 79 -9.37 -2.40 -15.49
C LYS A 79 -9.66 -1.72 -16.84
N LEU A 80 -9.53 -2.47 -17.94
CA LEU A 80 -9.86 -1.99 -19.28
C LEU A 80 -11.35 -1.61 -19.41
N GLY A 81 -12.26 -2.38 -18.80
CA GLY A 81 -13.69 -2.09 -18.72
C GLY A 81 -14.07 -0.92 -17.79
N GLY A 82 -13.09 -0.10 -17.41
CA GLY A 82 -13.31 1.15 -16.68
C GLY A 82 -13.71 0.96 -15.22
N TYR A 83 -13.35 -0.16 -14.59
CA TYR A 83 -13.69 -0.46 -13.19
C TYR A 83 -15.20 -0.52 -12.89
N THR A 84 -16.02 -0.76 -13.92
CA THR A 84 -17.49 -0.63 -13.83
C THR A 84 -18.24 -1.95 -13.68
N LEU A 85 -17.56 -3.09 -13.82
CA LEU A 85 -18.19 -4.41 -13.65
C LEU A 85 -18.85 -4.51 -12.28
N GLY A 86 -20.16 -4.78 -12.28
CA GLY A 86 -20.97 -5.00 -11.09
C GLY A 86 -21.23 -6.48 -10.83
N GLY A 87 -22.38 -6.78 -10.21
CA GLY A 87 -22.82 -8.14 -9.88
C GLY A 87 -22.74 -8.47 -8.39
N GLY A 88 -22.11 -7.62 -7.60
CA GLY A 88 -22.12 -7.65 -6.14
C GLY A 88 -22.90 -6.49 -5.53
N LYS A 89 -22.46 -6.02 -4.36
CA LYS A 89 -23.12 -4.97 -3.59
C LYS A 89 -22.67 -3.58 -4.01
N GLY A 90 -23.63 -2.70 -4.23
CA GLY A 90 -23.41 -1.29 -4.54
C GLY A 90 -23.51 -0.36 -3.32
N ILE A 91 -23.46 0.95 -3.59
CA ILE A 91 -23.68 1.97 -2.56
C ILE A 91 -25.12 1.90 -2.01
N GLU A 92 -26.07 1.53 -2.87
CA GLU A 92 -27.46 1.23 -2.55
C GLU A 92 -27.65 0.10 -1.52
N ASP A 93 -26.69 -0.85 -1.46
CA ASP A 93 -26.69 -1.97 -0.52
C ASP A 93 -25.87 -1.67 0.76
N GLY A 94 -25.50 -0.40 0.97
CA GLY A 94 -24.65 0.02 2.08
C GLY A 94 -23.18 -0.38 1.93
N ALA A 95 -22.73 -0.71 0.71
CA ALA A 95 -21.34 -1.05 0.41
C ALA A 95 -20.68 0.06 -0.44
N PRO A 96 -20.31 1.21 0.15
CA PRO A 96 -19.69 2.29 -0.60
C PRO A 96 -18.37 1.85 -1.24
N PRO A 97 -17.97 2.45 -2.38
CA PRO A 97 -16.75 2.11 -3.12
C PRO A 97 -15.48 2.66 -2.44
N ILE A 98 -15.40 2.56 -1.12
CA ILE A 98 -14.26 3.01 -0.32
C ILE A 98 -13.58 1.85 0.41
N ALA A 99 -12.27 1.96 0.60
CA ALA A 99 -11.48 1.05 1.40
C ALA A 99 -10.35 1.78 2.13
N GLY A 100 -9.83 1.16 3.18
CA GLY A 100 -8.68 1.67 3.93
C GLY A 100 -7.54 0.65 3.95
N MET A 101 -6.30 1.13 3.96
CA MET A 101 -5.10 0.32 4.18
C MET A 101 -4.25 0.97 5.25
N LEU A 102 -3.69 0.15 6.15
CA LEU A 102 -2.74 0.58 7.17
C LEU A 102 -1.46 -0.26 7.02
N VAL A 103 -0.31 0.40 6.95
CA VAL A 103 0.99 -0.26 6.82
C VAL A 103 1.83 0.06 8.05
N PRO A 104 1.85 -0.82 9.07
CA PRO A 104 2.81 -0.73 10.15
C PRO A 104 4.19 -1.23 9.67
N THR A 105 5.24 -0.52 10.05
CA THR A 105 6.62 -0.86 9.67
C THR A 105 7.52 -0.87 10.90
N PHE A 106 8.33 -1.93 11.02
CA PHE A 106 9.50 -1.95 11.90
C PHE A 106 10.78 -1.76 11.08
N ALA A 107 11.42 -0.60 11.20
CA ALA A 107 12.62 -0.25 10.47
C ALA A 107 13.87 -0.53 11.33
N ARG A 108 14.71 -1.47 10.87
CA ARG A 108 16.02 -1.78 11.46
C ARG A 108 17.10 -1.74 10.40
N THR A 109 18.12 -0.92 10.63
CA THR A 109 19.32 -0.83 9.79
C THR A 109 20.50 -1.56 10.46
N ARG A 110 21.49 -1.98 9.66
CA ARG A 110 22.71 -2.66 10.16
C ARG A 110 23.50 -1.77 11.13
N LYS A 111 23.61 -0.48 10.81
CA LYS A 111 24.20 0.57 11.63
C LYS A 111 23.11 1.64 11.85
N GLY A 112 23.04 2.20 13.05
CA GLY A 112 22.16 3.35 13.30
C GLY A 112 22.47 4.50 12.35
N GLN A 113 21.43 5.21 11.94
CA GLN A 113 21.52 6.42 11.13
C GLN A 113 22.21 7.52 11.93
N ASP A 114 22.83 8.49 11.23
CA ASP A 114 23.58 9.56 11.89
C ASP A 114 22.68 10.48 12.74
N ALA A 115 21.40 10.60 12.35
CA ALA A 115 20.35 11.26 13.11
C ALA A 115 19.02 10.50 12.95
N PRO A 116 18.06 10.69 13.89
CA PRO A 116 16.71 10.17 13.69
C PRO A 116 16.05 10.69 12.40
N PRO A 117 15.35 9.84 11.63
CA PRO A 117 14.64 10.26 10.41
C PRO A 117 13.54 11.31 10.64
N THR A 118 12.91 11.27 11.81
CA THR A 118 11.86 12.21 12.25
C THR A 118 12.06 12.58 13.73
N THR A 119 11.39 13.65 14.18
CA THR A 119 11.55 14.22 15.53
C THR A 119 11.21 13.26 16.68
N ASP A 120 10.37 12.27 16.44
CA ASP A 120 9.89 11.30 17.44
C ASP A 120 10.31 9.85 17.13
N THR A 121 11.35 9.70 16.29
CA THR A 121 12.00 8.41 16.03
C THR A 121 13.39 8.35 16.66
N HIS A 122 13.97 7.16 16.70
CA HIS A 122 15.34 6.90 17.09
C HIS A 122 16.24 6.73 15.84
N THR A 123 17.56 6.70 16.04
CA THR A 123 18.53 6.43 14.98
C THR A 123 18.45 5.01 14.42
N ASN A 124 17.78 4.08 15.11
CA ASN A 124 17.54 2.72 14.66
C ASN A 124 16.35 2.08 15.43
N ASN A 125 15.86 0.93 14.95
CA ASN A 125 14.81 0.12 15.59
C ASN A 125 13.51 0.91 15.85
N ASN A 126 12.92 1.44 14.78
CA ASN A 126 11.70 2.24 14.87
C ASN A 126 10.47 1.42 14.48
N LEU A 127 9.45 1.37 15.33
CA LEU A 127 8.12 0.88 14.98
C LEU A 127 7.20 2.08 14.74
N VAL A 128 6.64 2.20 13.54
CA VAL A 128 5.69 3.27 13.20
C VAL A 128 4.53 2.72 12.39
N LEU A 129 3.36 3.37 12.49
CA LEU A 129 2.36 3.28 11.44
C LEU A 129 2.85 4.13 10.26
N GLN A 130 3.48 3.50 9.29
CA GLN A 130 4.20 4.18 8.22
C GLN A 130 3.24 4.89 7.26
N GLN A 131 2.21 4.17 6.80
CA GLN A 131 1.24 4.68 5.85
C GLN A 131 -0.18 4.37 6.29
N ALA A 132 -1.07 5.33 6.05
CA ALA A 132 -2.51 5.15 6.13
C ALA A 132 -3.12 5.63 4.82
N SER A 133 -3.78 4.74 4.09
CA SER A 133 -4.33 5.04 2.78
C SER A 133 -5.85 4.90 2.77
N LEU A 134 -6.51 5.83 2.08
CA LEU A 134 -7.92 5.79 1.75
C LEU A 134 -8.05 5.61 0.24
N PHE A 135 -8.91 4.66 -0.16
CA PHE A 135 -9.17 4.34 -1.54
C PHE A 135 -10.59 4.74 -1.90
N TYR A 136 -10.77 5.37 -3.06
CA TYR A 136 -11.99 5.25 -3.84
C TYR A 136 -11.71 4.24 -4.95
N ALA A 137 -12.43 3.11 -4.94
CA ALA A 137 -12.23 2.05 -5.91
C ALA A 137 -13.59 1.45 -6.26
N GLY A 138 -14.18 1.97 -7.33
CA GLY A 138 -15.48 1.53 -7.82
C GLY A 138 -15.97 2.30 -9.05
N ARG A 139 -17.18 1.92 -9.48
CA ARG A 139 -17.96 2.61 -10.50
C ARG A 139 -18.45 3.96 -9.97
N ILE A 140 -18.20 5.03 -10.73
CA ILE A 140 -18.69 6.38 -10.45
C ILE A 140 -20.10 6.52 -11.01
N TYR A 141 -20.26 6.30 -12.32
CA TYR A 141 -21.54 6.45 -13.02
C TYR A 141 -21.50 5.74 -14.37
N GLY A 142 -22.51 4.92 -14.68
CA GLY A 142 -22.60 4.22 -15.96
C GLY A 142 -21.30 3.48 -16.31
N ASN A 143 -20.67 3.91 -17.40
CA ASN A 143 -19.43 3.35 -17.96
C ASN A 143 -18.14 4.05 -17.44
N LEU A 144 -18.26 4.92 -16.42
CA LEU A 144 -17.17 5.62 -15.77
C LEU A 144 -16.89 5.03 -14.39
N GLY A 145 -15.63 4.68 -14.12
CA GLY A 145 -15.16 4.22 -12.81
C GLY A 145 -13.74 4.69 -12.51
N ALA A 146 -13.28 4.44 -11.29
CA ALA A 146 -11.98 4.90 -10.84
C ALA A 146 -11.34 3.99 -9.79
N PHE A 147 -10.00 4.04 -9.80
CA PHE A 147 -9.13 3.67 -8.70
C PHE A 147 -8.37 4.92 -8.27
N VAL A 148 -8.60 5.40 -7.06
CA VAL A 148 -7.97 6.59 -6.50
C VAL A 148 -7.45 6.21 -5.13
N GLN A 149 -6.15 6.37 -4.91
CA GLN A 149 -5.53 6.13 -3.61
C GLN A 149 -4.97 7.44 -3.07
N THR A 150 -5.35 7.80 -1.85
CA THR A 150 -4.74 8.89 -1.09
C THR A 150 -4.01 8.30 0.10
N THR A 151 -2.73 8.61 0.26
CA THR A 151 -1.87 8.04 1.30
C THR A 151 -1.35 9.16 2.19
N TYR A 152 -1.49 9.00 3.51
CA TYR A 152 -0.71 9.74 4.49
C TYR A 152 0.58 8.99 4.77
N ASP A 153 1.73 9.65 4.62
CA ASP A 153 3.03 9.11 5.03
C ASP A 153 3.49 9.76 6.34
N ARG A 154 3.83 8.90 7.31
CA ARG A 154 4.17 9.30 8.66
C ARG A 154 5.58 9.89 8.78
N ALA A 155 6.50 9.55 7.88
CA ALA A 155 7.86 10.08 7.92
C ALA A 155 7.89 11.54 7.43
N SER A 156 7.21 11.81 6.32
CA SER A 156 7.08 13.14 5.73
C SER A 156 5.99 14.01 6.36
N GLN A 157 5.02 13.40 7.08
CA GLN A 157 3.84 14.08 7.63
C GLN A 157 2.95 14.74 6.58
N HIS A 158 2.92 14.19 5.36
CA HIS A 158 2.14 14.71 4.25
C HIS A 158 1.14 13.69 3.70
N PHE A 159 0.04 14.22 3.17
CA PHE A 159 -0.86 13.48 2.30
C PHE A 159 -0.40 13.62 0.86
N MET A 160 -0.43 12.52 0.13
CA MET A 160 -0.18 12.47 -1.31
C MET A 160 -1.29 11.73 -2.02
N LEU A 161 -1.57 12.17 -3.24
CA LEU A 161 -2.38 11.41 -4.18
C LEU A 161 -1.46 10.37 -4.81
N ASP A 162 -1.61 9.12 -4.39
CA ASP A 162 -0.88 7.96 -4.89
C ASP A 162 -1.42 7.57 -6.28
N ASN A 163 -1.13 6.36 -6.77
CA ASN A 163 -1.68 5.89 -8.05
C ASN A 163 -3.19 6.16 -8.17
N THR A 164 -3.55 6.98 -9.15
CA THR A 164 -4.92 7.39 -9.47
C THR A 164 -5.18 7.17 -10.94
N ASP A 165 -6.28 6.50 -11.25
CA ASP A 165 -6.70 6.12 -12.59
C ASP A 165 -8.23 6.20 -12.69
N ILE A 166 -8.73 7.10 -13.53
CA ILE A 166 -10.15 7.29 -13.83
C ILE A 166 -10.35 6.87 -15.28
N ARG A 167 -11.34 6.01 -15.52
CA ARG A 167 -11.56 5.42 -16.85
C ARG A 167 -13.01 5.45 -17.25
N TYR A 168 -13.22 5.86 -18.50
CA TYR A 168 -14.45 5.57 -19.24
C TYR A 168 -14.15 4.45 -20.23
N ALA A 169 -15.02 3.44 -20.30
CA ALA A 169 -14.88 2.37 -21.27
C ALA A 169 -16.23 1.89 -21.78
N ASP A 170 -16.29 1.48 -23.04
CA ASP A 170 -17.48 0.91 -23.65
C ASP A 170 -17.10 -0.22 -24.61
N THR A 171 -18.11 -0.95 -25.08
CA THR A 171 -17.95 -2.04 -26.01
C THR A 171 -18.75 -1.80 -27.28
N ALA A 172 -18.15 -2.06 -28.44
CA ALA A 172 -18.83 -2.04 -29.72
C ALA A 172 -18.48 -3.30 -30.51
N SER A 173 -19.43 -3.77 -31.32
CA SER A 173 -19.20 -4.85 -32.27
C SER A 173 -19.49 -4.35 -33.68
N PHE A 174 -18.53 -4.52 -34.59
CA PHE A 174 -18.67 -4.12 -35.99
C PHE A 174 -18.01 -5.15 -36.92
N GLY A 175 -18.78 -5.70 -37.87
CA GLY A 175 -18.23 -6.61 -38.88
C GLY A 175 -17.63 -7.91 -38.30
N GLY A 176 -18.12 -8.38 -37.16
CA GLY A 176 -17.56 -9.56 -36.46
C GLY A 176 -16.32 -9.28 -35.61
N LEU A 177 -15.96 -8.00 -35.44
CA LEU A 177 -14.91 -7.55 -34.54
C LEU A 177 -15.55 -6.94 -33.28
N ASP A 178 -15.24 -7.53 -32.13
CA ASP A 178 -15.62 -7.02 -30.82
C ASP A 178 -14.50 -6.13 -30.27
N ALA A 179 -14.81 -4.89 -29.97
CA ALA A 179 -13.88 -3.91 -29.44
C ALA A 179 -14.36 -3.45 -28.06
N LEU A 180 -13.51 -3.63 -27.05
CA LEU A 180 -13.58 -2.84 -25.81
C LEU A 180 -12.69 -1.63 -26.00
N PHE A 181 -13.21 -0.42 -25.86
CA PHE A 181 -12.44 0.81 -26.03
C PHE A 181 -12.69 1.77 -24.88
N GLY A 182 -11.74 2.68 -24.64
CA GLY A 182 -11.86 3.61 -23.54
C GLY A 182 -10.84 4.73 -23.54
N VAL A 183 -11.00 5.62 -22.57
CA VAL A 183 -10.05 6.68 -22.24
C VAL A 183 -9.68 6.59 -20.77
N SER A 184 -8.39 6.76 -20.48
CA SER A 184 -7.86 6.82 -19.12
C SER A 184 -7.33 8.22 -18.83
N LEU A 185 -7.57 8.67 -17.60
CA LEU A 185 -6.99 9.85 -16.99
C LEU A 185 -6.31 9.41 -15.70
N HIS A 186 -5.03 9.68 -15.54
CA HIS A 186 -4.25 9.18 -14.41
C HIS A 186 -3.20 10.20 -13.95
N ASN A 187 -2.67 10.05 -12.73
CA ASN A 187 -1.79 11.05 -12.10
C ASN A 187 -0.28 10.69 -12.13
N GLY A 188 0.11 9.81 -13.03
CA GLY A 188 1.50 9.39 -13.17
C GLY A 188 1.67 8.51 -14.39
N PRO A 189 2.75 8.67 -15.18
CA PRO A 189 3.01 7.83 -16.34
C PRO A 189 2.95 6.36 -15.96
N THR A 190 2.46 5.54 -16.87
CA THR A 190 2.42 4.07 -16.75
C THR A 190 1.42 3.51 -15.72
N VAL A 191 0.69 4.35 -14.98
CA VAL A 191 -0.42 3.91 -14.10
C VAL A 191 -1.49 3.17 -14.91
N GLN A 192 -1.68 3.56 -16.16
CA GLN A 192 -2.66 2.98 -17.07
C GLN A 192 -2.31 1.55 -17.54
N ASP A 193 -1.05 1.13 -17.42
CA ASP A 193 -0.61 -0.21 -17.86
C ASP A 193 -1.44 -1.30 -17.17
N VAL A 194 -1.99 -2.22 -17.95
CA VAL A 194 -2.78 -3.34 -17.44
C VAL A 194 -1.95 -4.61 -17.25
N TRP A 195 -0.74 -4.67 -17.79
CA TRP A 195 0.18 -5.80 -17.57
C TRP A 195 1.10 -5.59 -16.37
N ASN A 196 1.12 -4.40 -15.76
CA ASN A 196 2.02 -4.04 -14.67
C ASN A 196 3.50 -4.35 -14.99
N THR A 197 3.87 -4.15 -16.24
CA THR A 197 5.23 -4.31 -16.77
C THR A 197 6.06 -3.03 -16.64
N THR A 198 5.40 -1.93 -16.32
CA THR A 198 5.97 -0.59 -16.20
C THR A 198 6.08 -0.12 -14.74
N PRO A 199 6.92 0.91 -14.46
CA PRO A 199 7.33 1.24 -13.10
C PRO A 199 6.21 1.58 -12.09
N ALA A 200 5.08 2.14 -12.53
CA ALA A 200 4.00 2.56 -11.62
C ALA A 200 3.41 1.42 -10.77
N TRP A 201 3.56 0.17 -11.21
CA TRP A 201 3.13 -1.04 -10.49
C TRP A 201 4.29 -2.00 -10.24
N GLY A 202 5.53 -1.51 -10.34
CA GLY A 202 6.75 -2.30 -10.20
C GLY A 202 7.17 -2.56 -8.75
N TYR A 203 8.10 -3.49 -8.59
CA TYR A 203 8.76 -3.74 -7.32
C TYR A 203 9.81 -2.63 -7.01
N PRO A 204 10.01 -2.22 -5.73
CA PRO A 204 9.34 -2.70 -4.52
C PRO A 204 7.97 -2.05 -4.29
N TYR A 205 6.95 -2.88 -4.01
CA TYR A 205 5.56 -2.41 -3.83
C TYR A 205 5.34 -1.61 -2.55
N VAL A 206 6.14 -1.87 -1.52
CA VAL A 206 6.19 -1.12 -0.26
C VAL A 206 7.64 -1.00 0.15
N ALA A 207 8.07 0.23 0.46
CA ALA A 207 9.41 0.52 0.94
C ALA A 207 9.34 1.30 2.27
N SER A 208 10.38 1.18 3.10
CA SER A 208 10.43 1.90 4.37
C SER A 208 10.61 3.40 4.15
N SER A 209 9.72 4.25 4.69
CA SER A 209 9.93 5.70 4.65
C SER A 209 10.87 6.23 5.74
N LEU A 210 11.36 5.35 6.62
CA LEU A 210 12.35 5.68 7.66
C LEU A 210 13.77 5.25 7.32
N ALA A 211 13.94 4.16 6.56
CA ALA A 211 15.27 3.71 6.16
C ALA A 211 15.75 4.49 4.93
N PRO A 212 17.05 4.82 4.85
CA PRO A 212 17.60 5.44 3.65
C PRO A 212 17.31 4.58 2.42
N GLN A 213 16.57 5.13 1.46
CA GLN A 213 16.31 4.48 0.19
C GLN A 213 17.55 4.68 -0.70
N PHE A 214 18.24 3.59 -1.04
CA PHE A 214 19.25 3.63 -2.09
C PHE A 214 18.54 3.39 -3.42
N SER A 215 18.37 4.44 -4.22
CA SER A 215 17.95 4.29 -5.62
C SER A 215 19.14 4.57 -6.53
N PRO A 216 19.53 3.64 -7.42
CA PRO A 216 20.43 3.97 -8.51
C PRO A 216 19.81 5.08 -9.39
N PRO A 217 20.61 5.84 -10.14
CA PRO A 217 20.08 6.79 -11.12
C PRO A 217 19.18 6.06 -12.12
N GLY A 218 17.89 6.43 -12.13
CA GLY A 218 16.88 5.88 -13.02
C GLY A 218 16.44 6.86 -14.10
N ALA A 219 15.66 6.39 -15.06
CA ALA A 219 14.95 7.25 -15.99
C ALA A 219 13.87 8.06 -15.25
N GLN A 220 13.50 9.24 -15.74
CA GLN A 220 12.47 10.08 -15.09
C GLN A 220 11.11 9.36 -14.97
N ILE A 221 10.82 8.43 -15.89
CA ILE A 221 9.60 7.62 -15.88
C ILE A 221 9.57 6.59 -14.74
N GLU A 222 10.70 6.32 -14.08
CA GLU A 222 10.84 5.35 -12.98
C GLU A 222 10.54 5.95 -11.59
N GLY A 223 9.68 6.97 -11.53
CA GLY A 223 9.17 7.51 -10.27
C GLY A 223 9.18 9.03 -10.15
N ASN A 224 9.98 9.76 -10.95
CA ASN A 224 10.07 11.21 -10.82
C ASN A 224 8.80 11.95 -11.29
N PHE A 225 7.95 11.29 -12.08
CA PHE A 225 6.64 11.80 -12.47
C PHE A 225 5.48 11.18 -11.68
N SER A 226 5.76 10.22 -10.80
CA SER A 226 4.71 9.60 -9.98
C SER A 226 4.12 10.64 -9.04
N ALA A 227 2.79 10.78 -9.04
CA ALA A 227 2.04 11.78 -8.29
C ALA A 227 2.30 13.25 -8.67
N ASP A 228 3.15 13.52 -9.67
CA ASP A 228 3.58 14.87 -10.10
C ASP A 228 3.28 15.13 -11.59
N ALA A 229 2.40 14.35 -12.20
CA ALA A 229 1.96 14.52 -13.58
C ALA A 229 0.48 14.16 -13.74
N ILE A 230 -0.12 14.59 -14.85
CA ILE A 230 -1.42 14.09 -15.31
C ILE A 230 -1.21 13.49 -16.70
N GLY A 231 -1.54 12.22 -16.85
CA GLY A 231 -1.50 11.48 -18.10
C GLY A 231 -2.91 11.21 -18.62
N THR A 232 -3.07 11.22 -19.94
CA THR A 232 -4.28 10.71 -20.58
C THR A 232 -3.97 9.95 -21.85
N THR A 233 -4.72 8.88 -22.08
CA THR A 233 -4.59 8.02 -23.25
C THR A 233 -5.95 7.45 -23.68
N ALA A 234 -6.04 7.05 -24.94
CA ALA A 234 -7.15 6.26 -25.46
C ALA A 234 -6.65 4.86 -25.82
N TYR A 235 -7.46 3.84 -25.56
CA TYR A 235 -7.07 2.44 -25.78
C TYR A 235 -8.22 1.62 -26.37
N ALA A 236 -7.86 0.50 -26.99
CA ALA A 236 -8.80 -0.51 -27.45
C ALA A 236 -8.23 -1.93 -27.30
N MET A 237 -9.08 -2.89 -26.96
CA MET A 237 -8.83 -4.32 -26.95
C MET A 237 -9.77 -4.97 -27.96
N LEU A 238 -9.22 -5.55 -29.02
CA LEU A 238 -9.96 -6.15 -30.12
C LEU A 238 -9.97 -7.67 -29.96
N ASN A 239 -11.16 -8.28 -29.99
CA ASN A 239 -11.38 -9.73 -29.86
C ASN A 239 -10.58 -10.37 -28.71
N ASP A 240 -10.35 -9.64 -27.60
CA ASP A 240 -9.48 -10.04 -26.48
C ASP A 240 -8.06 -10.46 -26.84
N THR A 241 -7.57 -10.07 -28.02
CA THR A 241 -6.31 -10.57 -28.58
C THR A 241 -5.34 -9.45 -28.90
N VAL A 242 -5.82 -8.35 -29.46
CA VAL A 242 -4.97 -7.22 -29.87
C VAL A 242 -5.28 -6.00 -29.02
N TYR A 243 -4.27 -5.51 -28.29
CA TYR A 243 -4.34 -4.25 -27.57
C TYR A 243 -3.68 -3.13 -28.37
N LEU A 244 -4.36 -2.00 -28.42
CA LEU A 244 -3.89 -0.77 -29.04
C LEU A 244 -4.02 0.35 -28.00
N GLU A 245 -2.99 1.18 -27.90
CA GLU A 245 -2.98 2.38 -27.06
C GLU A 245 -2.43 3.54 -27.87
N ALA A 246 -3.10 4.67 -27.80
CA ALA A 246 -2.63 5.91 -28.39
C ALA A 246 -1.43 6.47 -27.58
N PRO A 247 -0.58 7.33 -28.18
CA PRO A 247 0.43 8.04 -27.43
C PRO A 247 -0.18 8.77 -26.24
N GLU A 248 0.44 8.61 -25.08
CA GLU A 248 0.00 9.27 -23.85
C GLU A 248 0.38 10.76 -23.88
N ALA A 249 -0.59 11.62 -23.54
CA ALA A 249 -0.32 13.03 -23.30
C ALA A 249 -0.05 13.23 -21.80
N ILE A 250 1.19 13.62 -21.46
CA ILE A 250 1.63 13.85 -20.07
C ILE A 250 1.85 15.35 -19.84
N ILE A 251 1.18 15.88 -18.82
CA ILE A 251 1.37 17.25 -18.34
C ILE A 251 2.00 17.18 -16.94
N PRO A 252 3.24 17.67 -16.75
CA PRO A 252 3.82 17.80 -15.42
C PRO A 252 2.96 18.72 -14.56
N CYS A 253 2.56 18.25 -13.38
CA CYS A 253 1.71 18.96 -12.45
C CYS A 253 2.26 18.78 -11.04
N ARG A 254 2.95 19.80 -10.53
CA ARG A 254 3.54 19.76 -9.19
C ARG A 254 2.50 20.17 -8.16
N TRP A 255 1.79 19.20 -7.59
CA TRP A 255 0.75 19.43 -6.59
C TRP A 255 1.40 19.81 -5.25
N ARG A 256 1.29 21.08 -4.84
CA ARG A 256 1.63 21.49 -3.46
C ARG A 256 0.35 21.67 -2.66
N PHE A 257 -0.17 20.59 -2.09
CA PHE A 257 -1.18 20.69 -1.04
C PHE A 257 -0.49 21.07 0.28
N GLY A 258 -0.60 22.34 0.68
CA GLY A 258 -0.40 22.79 2.07
C GLY A 258 1.03 22.68 2.62
N GLY A 259 1.80 23.75 2.49
CA GLY A 259 3.02 23.98 3.25
C GLY A 259 3.70 25.25 2.75
N ARG A 260 3.64 26.35 3.52
CA ARG A 260 4.38 27.57 3.20
C ARG A 260 5.84 27.17 3.04
N SER A 261 6.37 27.33 1.83
CA SER A 261 7.81 27.34 1.63
C SER A 261 8.37 28.41 2.56
N ALA A 262 9.20 28.01 3.52
CA ALA A 262 10.20 28.92 4.04
C ALA A 262 10.97 29.42 2.82
N THR A 263 10.75 30.68 2.44
CA THR A 263 11.58 31.37 1.47
C THR A 263 13.02 31.20 1.95
N PRO A 264 13.96 30.69 1.14
CA PRO A 264 15.35 30.71 1.54
C PRO A 264 15.70 32.18 1.78
N ALA A 265 16.14 32.49 3.00
CA ALA A 265 16.56 33.82 3.38
C ALA A 265 17.59 34.28 2.33
N ARG A 266 17.25 35.34 1.59
CA ARG A 266 18.16 36.03 0.69
C ARG A 266 19.33 36.48 1.55
N THR A 267 20.46 35.78 1.47
CA THR A 267 21.74 36.25 2.01
C THR A 267 22.09 37.52 1.25
N THR A 268 21.79 38.67 1.85
CA THR A 268 22.40 39.94 1.48
C THR A 268 23.89 39.82 1.79
N ARG A 269 24.70 39.64 0.76
CA ARG A 269 26.14 39.85 0.83
C ARG A 269 26.36 41.35 1.07
N SER A 270 26.71 41.71 2.29
CA SER A 270 27.29 43.00 2.64
C SER A 270 28.77 42.77 2.96
N GLY A 271 29.65 43.40 2.18
CA GLY A 271 31.12 43.33 2.33
C GLY A 271 31.77 42.74 1.10
#